data_AF-A0A7X3NVH7-F1
#
_entry.id   AF-A0A7X3NVH7-F1
#
_cell.length_a   1.000
_cell.length_b   1.000
_cell.length_c   1.000
_cell.angle_alpha   90.00
_cell.angle_beta   90.00
_cell.angle_gamma   90.00
#
_symmetry.space_group_name_H-M   'P 1'
#
loop_
_entity.id
_entity.type
_entity.pdbx_description
1 polymer ?
#
loop_
_entity_poly.entity_id
_entity_poly.type
_entity_poly.pdbx_seq_one_letter_code
_entity_poly.pdbx_strand_id
1 'polypeptide(L)'
;MEGGSKWVKGKFGDAIHLDATAYVELQVSDSLHGDIFKSDPFTISAWINPNFEGTTWEHIWRSLPGASGHNTFFLNKDQGLLSWRGQVGGWTVLCQSDGGIVEKDKWMHVAVTGDGDKFKIYADGENVAETDFQETRGENVTYRIGGTGGETFAGLMDDYAVFTRDLDEDEIGLIMEGVETFLPVEPKGKLATQWAALKR
;
A
#
# COMPACT_ATOMS: atom_id res chain seq x y z
N MET A 1 10.41 12.93 2.57
CA MET A 1 10.48 12.73 1.11
C MET A 1 11.94 12.79 0.75
N GLU A 2 12.45 11.77 0.07
CA GLU A 2 13.86 11.64 -0.31
C GLU A 2 13.95 11.43 -1.83
N GLY A 3 15.11 11.74 -2.43
CA GLY A 3 15.35 11.58 -3.87
C GLY A 3 14.54 12.55 -4.75
N GLY A 4 14.31 12.18 -6.01
CA GLY A 4 13.62 13.00 -7.02
C GLY A 4 12.08 12.96 -6.93
N SER A 5 11.55 13.25 -5.75
CA SER A 5 10.10 13.35 -5.52
C SER A 5 9.58 14.78 -5.68
N LYS A 6 8.34 14.92 -6.18
CA LYS A 6 7.67 16.24 -6.33
C LYS A 6 6.15 16.09 -6.29
N TRP A 7 5.47 17.16 -5.89
CA TRP A 7 4.01 17.25 -6.00
C TRP A 7 3.59 17.65 -7.42
N VAL A 8 2.56 17.00 -7.95
CA VAL A 8 1.94 17.27 -9.26
C VAL A 8 0.43 17.10 -9.15
N LYS A 9 -0.32 17.53 -10.17
CA LYS A 9 -1.77 17.27 -10.21
C LYS A 9 -2.05 15.77 -10.21
N GLY A 10 -2.86 15.32 -9.26
CA GLY A 10 -3.16 13.91 -8.99
C GLY A 10 -4.54 13.46 -9.42
N LYS A 11 -4.94 12.29 -8.89
CA LYS A 11 -6.31 11.77 -9.01
C LYS A 11 -7.27 12.66 -8.23
N PHE A 12 -6.88 13.04 -7.01
CA PHE A 12 -7.62 13.91 -6.11
C PHE A 12 -6.72 15.05 -5.61
N GLY A 13 -6.87 16.23 -6.22
CA GLY A 13 -5.99 17.36 -5.94
C GLY A 13 -4.58 17.11 -6.45
N ASP A 14 -3.63 16.92 -5.52
CA ASP A 14 -2.22 16.69 -5.82
C ASP A 14 -1.79 15.25 -5.50
N ALA A 15 -0.98 14.66 -6.38
CA ALA A 15 -0.29 13.38 -6.20
C ALA A 15 1.20 13.60 -5.96
N ILE A 16 1.84 12.65 -5.27
CA ILE A 16 3.29 12.58 -5.23
C ILE A 16 3.79 11.85 -6.49
N HIS A 17 4.66 12.51 -7.24
CA HIS A 17 5.47 11.88 -8.27
C HIS A 17 6.75 11.34 -7.62
N LEU A 18 7.01 10.05 -7.82
CA LEU A 18 8.23 9.36 -7.42
C LEU A 18 8.98 8.93 -8.68
N ASP A 19 10.24 9.36 -8.83
CA ASP A 19 11.14 8.71 -9.78
C ASP A 19 11.69 7.39 -9.17
N ALA A 20 12.40 6.60 -9.97
CA ALA A 20 12.96 5.31 -9.56
C ALA A 20 14.06 5.40 -8.46
N THR A 21 14.37 6.60 -7.96
CA THR A 21 15.30 6.83 -6.85
C THR A 21 14.62 7.39 -5.59
N ALA A 22 13.34 7.76 -5.70
CA ALA A 22 12.59 8.47 -4.69
C ALA A 22 11.79 7.54 -3.78
N TYR A 23 11.60 7.98 -2.54
CA TYR A 23 10.70 7.33 -1.60
C TYR A 23 10.17 8.31 -0.56
N VAL A 24 9.04 7.94 0.05
CA VAL A 24 8.53 8.56 1.27
C VAL A 24 8.83 7.60 2.41
N GLU A 25 9.43 8.11 3.49
CA GLU A 25 9.66 7.35 4.71
C GLU A 25 8.68 7.81 5.79
N LEU A 26 8.07 6.84 6.47
CA LEU A 26 7.16 7.04 7.59
C LEU A 26 7.76 6.35 8.82
N GLN A 27 7.87 7.09 9.92
CA GLN A 27 8.30 6.55 11.20
C GLN A 27 7.13 5.84 11.90
N VAL A 28 7.44 4.86 12.75
CA VAL A 28 6.40 4.27 13.60
C VAL A 28 5.79 5.33 14.50
N SER A 29 4.53 5.12 14.84
CA SER A 29 3.83 5.83 15.90
C SER A 29 2.96 4.85 16.69
N ASP A 30 2.34 5.33 17.77
CA ASP A 30 1.35 4.55 18.51
C ASP A 30 0.19 4.08 17.62
N SER A 31 -0.13 4.81 16.54
CA SER A 31 -1.20 4.50 15.60
C SER A 31 -0.73 3.78 14.33
N LEU A 32 0.58 3.71 14.09
CA LEU A 32 1.18 3.08 12.91
C LEU A 32 2.40 2.28 13.37
N HIS A 33 2.17 1.10 13.94
CA HIS A 33 3.19 0.20 14.47
C HIS A 33 3.16 -1.17 13.77
N GLY A 34 4.26 -1.90 13.93
CA GLY A 34 4.54 -3.08 13.11
C GLY A 34 3.58 -4.24 13.28
N ASP A 35 2.90 -4.32 14.43
CA ASP A 35 2.03 -5.44 14.78
C ASP A 35 0.71 -5.42 14.00
N ILE A 36 0.30 -4.24 13.51
CA ILE A 36 -0.87 -4.05 12.66
C ILE A 36 -0.85 -5.00 11.45
N PHE A 37 0.34 -5.31 10.92
CA PHE A 37 0.49 -6.13 9.72
C PHE A 37 0.82 -7.60 10.02
N LYS A 38 0.87 -8.00 11.29
CA LYS A 38 1.26 -9.36 11.72
C LYS A 38 0.07 -10.26 11.96
N SER A 39 -0.89 -9.76 12.73
CA SER A 39 -2.04 -10.52 13.23
C SER A 39 -3.30 -9.68 13.37
N ASP A 40 -3.16 -8.36 13.45
CA ASP A 40 -4.31 -7.47 13.62
C ASP A 40 -4.98 -7.19 12.28
N PRO A 41 -6.28 -6.85 12.27
CA PRO A 41 -6.95 -6.42 11.07
C PRO A 41 -6.35 -5.12 10.53
N PHE A 42 -6.19 -5.03 9.21
CA PHE A 42 -5.62 -3.85 8.56
C PHE A 42 -6.13 -3.67 7.14
N THR A 43 -6.00 -2.43 6.65
CA THR A 43 -6.14 -2.09 5.23
C THR A 43 -5.06 -1.10 4.83
N ILE A 44 -4.40 -1.35 3.71
CA ILE A 44 -3.55 -0.36 3.02
C ILE A 44 -4.22 -0.06 1.68
N SER A 45 -4.40 1.22 1.35
CA SER A 45 -4.97 1.65 0.07
C SER A 45 -4.16 2.79 -0.55
N ALA A 46 -4.21 2.88 -1.87
CA ALA A 46 -3.65 3.99 -2.62
C ALA A 46 -4.29 4.09 -4.01
N TRP A 47 -4.34 5.30 -4.56
CA TRP A 47 -4.38 5.49 -6.00
C TRP A 47 -2.95 5.43 -6.55
N ILE A 48 -2.70 4.60 -7.55
CA ILE A 48 -1.40 4.50 -8.23
C ILE A 48 -1.55 4.80 -9.72
N ASN A 49 -0.54 5.42 -10.31
CA ASN A 49 -0.38 5.55 -11.76
C ASN A 49 1.10 5.29 -12.10
N PRO A 50 1.47 4.01 -12.24
CA PRO A 50 2.86 3.60 -12.45
C PRO A 50 3.29 3.85 -13.90
N ASN A 51 4.50 4.37 -14.09
CA ASN A 51 5.07 4.58 -15.43
C ASN A 51 5.97 3.42 -15.88
N PHE A 52 6.15 2.41 -15.02
CA PHE A 52 6.98 1.21 -15.21
C PHE A 52 8.46 1.50 -15.49
N GLU A 53 8.97 2.65 -15.05
CA GLU A 53 10.40 2.98 -15.06
C GLU A 53 11.12 2.52 -13.77
N GLY A 54 10.38 1.94 -12.83
CA GLY A 54 10.92 1.29 -11.65
C GLY A 54 11.55 -0.07 -11.95
N THR A 55 11.76 -0.87 -10.92
CA THR A 55 12.27 -2.25 -11.04
C THR A 55 11.14 -3.25 -11.28
N THR A 56 11.45 -4.50 -11.63
CA THR A 56 10.41 -5.53 -11.88
C THR A 56 9.39 -5.64 -10.74
N TRP A 57 9.86 -5.59 -9.50
CA TRP A 57 9.00 -5.50 -8.32
C TRP A 57 9.07 -4.08 -7.75
N GLU A 58 7.96 -3.36 -7.82
CA GLU A 58 7.80 -1.98 -7.39
C GLU A 58 7.09 -1.93 -6.02
N HIS A 59 7.59 -1.09 -5.11
CA HIS A 59 7.02 -0.94 -3.77
C HIS A 59 5.88 0.06 -3.73
N ILE A 60 4.66 -0.45 -3.50
CA ILE A 60 3.52 0.38 -3.10
C ILE A 60 3.60 0.66 -1.60
N TRP A 61 3.88 -0.38 -0.80
CA TRP A 61 4.15 -0.30 0.64
C TRP A 61 5.31 -1.22 0.98
N ARG A 62 6.18 -0.81 1.90
CA ARG A 62 7.14 -1.71 2.53
C ARG A 62 7.33 -1.37 3.99
N SER A 63 7.13 -2.34 4.87
CA SER A 63 7.70 -2.27 6.21
C SER A 63 9.20 -2.60 6.18
N LEU A 64 10.00 -1.85 6.94
CA LEU A 64 11.41 -2.08 7.12
C LEU A 64 11.65 -2.52 8.57
N PRO A 65 12.20 -3.73 8.78
CA PRO A 65 12.50 -4.22 10.10
C PRO A 65 13.84 -3.69 10.59
N GLY A 66 13.98 -3.67 11.91
CA GLY A 66 15.28 -3.47 12.56
C GLY A 66 16.24 -4.66 12.36
N ALA A 67 15.71 -5.87 12.14
CA ALA A 67 16.51 -7.10 11.99
C ALA A 67 16.02 -8.07 10.88
N SER A 68 14.73 -8.42 10.86
CA SER A 68 14.13 -9.28 9.83
C SER A 68 12.61 -9.11 9.75
N GLY A 69 12.01 -9.52 8.62
CA GLY A 69 10.56 -9.48 8.40
C GLY A 69 10.08 -8.18 7.76
N HIS A 70 9.77 -8.23 6.47
CA HIS A 70 9.16 -7.13 5.75
C HIS A 70 7.79 -7.59 5.27
N ASN A 71 6.76 -6.81 5.53
CA ASN A 71 5.47 -6.92 4.89
C ASN A 71 5.42 -5.88 3.78
N THR A 72 5.20 -6.33 2.56
CA THR A 72 5.39 -5.52 1.37
C THR A 72 4.23 -5.72 0.43
N PHE A 73 3.62 -4.61 0.02
CA PHE A 73 2.65 -4.58 -1.06
C PHE A 73 3.36 -4.16 -2.33
N PHE A 74 3.42 -5.10 -3.28
CA PHE A 74 4.11 -4.94 -4.54
C PHE A 74 3.17 -4.77 -5.71
N LEU A 75 3.67 -4.05 -6.70
CA LEU A 75 3.31 -4.18 -8.11
C LEU A 75 4.44 -4.93 -8.83
N ASN A 76 4.12 -5.93 -9.66
CA ASN A 76 5.06 -6.41 -10.66
C ASN A 76 4.79 -5.70 -11.99
N LYS A 77 5.71 -4.84 -12.45
CA LYS A 77 5.50 -4.05 -13.67
C LYS A 77 5.53 -4.86 -14.97
N ASP A 78 6.23 -6.00 -14.98
CA ASP A 78 6.36 -6.83 -16.18
C ASP A 78 5.11 -7.69 -16.41
N GLN A 79 4.34 -7.95 -15.35
CA GLN A 79 3.12 -8.76 -15.39
C GLN A 79 1.84 -7.96 -15.13
N GLY A 80 1.94 -6.74 -14.57
CA GLY A 80 0.78 -5.97 -14.12
C GLY A 80 0.00 -6.65 -12.99
N LEU A 81 0.67 -7.40 -12.10
CA LEU A 81 0.03 -8.07 -10.97
C LEU A 81 0.35 -7.38 -9.64
N LEU A 82 -0.53 -7.57 -8.66
CA LEU A 82 -0.38 -7.09 -7.29
C LEU A 82 -0.03 -8.26 -6.37
N SER A 83 0.87 -8.04 -5.41
CA SER A 83 1.29 -9.10 -4.48
C SER A 83 1.52 -8.56 -3.08
N TRP A 84 0.84 -9.17 -2.11
CA TRP A 84 1.15 -9.04 -0.69
C TRP A 84 2.13 -10.13 -0.27
N ARG A 85 3.27 -9.72 0.30
CA ARG A 85 4.35 -10.61 0.69
C ARG A 85 4.80 -10.33 2.11
N GLY A 86 5.24 -11.37 2.79
CA GLY A 86 5.69 -11.30 4.17
C GLY A 86 6.63 -12.43 4.56
N GLN A 87 7.05 -12.43 5.81
CA GLN A 87 7.95 -13.46 6.34
C GLN A 87 7.16 -14.52 7.12
N VAL A 88 6.97 -15.71 6.50
CA VAL A 88 6.34 -16.89 7.11
C VAL A 88 7.26 -18.08 6.96
N GLY A 89 8.15 -18.31 7.94
CA GLY A 89 9.24 -19.30 7.84
C GLY A 89 10.31 -19.00 6.79
N GLY A 90 10.07 -18.01 5.92
CA GLY A 90 10.86 -17.57 4.78
C GLY A 90 10.14 -16.40 4.10
N TRP A 91 10.73 -15.86 3.03
CA TRP A 91 10.06 -14.87 2.18
C TRP A 91 8.93 -15.55 1.39
N THR A 92 7.69 -15.11 1.63
CA THR A 92 6.48 -15.84 1.22
C THR A 92 5.52 -14.91 0.49
N VAL A 93 4.93 -15.41 -0.60
CA VAL A 93 3.77 -14.80 -1.25
C VAL A 93 2.54 -15.14 -0.41
N LEU A 94 1.93 -14.13 0.21
CA LEU A 94 0.79 -14.30 1.09
C LEU A 94 -0.52 -14.25 0.30
N CYS A 95 -0.66 -13.26 -0.57
CA CYS A 95 -1.77 -13.09 -1.49
C CYS A 95 -1.27 -12.48 -2.80
N GLN A 96 -1.81 -12.88 -3.94
CA GLN A 96 -1.38 -12.38 -5.25
C GLN A 96 -2.53 -12.43 -6.26
N SER A 97 -2.67 -11.36 -7.03
CA SER A 97 -3.61 -11.32 -8.15
C SER A 97 -3.08 -12.05 -9.38
N ASP A 98 -3.97 -12.27 -10.35
CA ASP A 98 -3.58 -12.56 -11.72
C ASP A 98 -2.82 -11.36 -12.34
N GLY A 99 -2.18 -11.59 -13.49
CA GLY A 99 -1.53 -10.55 -14.29
C GLY A 99 -2.51 -9.74 -15.13
N GLY A 100 -2.07 -8.56 -15.57
CA GLY A 100 -2.86 -7.65 -16.41
C GLY A 100 -3.88 -6.80 -15.63
N ILE A 101 -3.80 -6.78 -14.30
CA ILE A 101 -4.66 -5.97 -13.43
C ILE A 101 -4.22 -4.50 -13.49
N VAL A 102 -2.92 -4.23 -13.39
CA VAL A 102 -2.36 -2.89 -13.38
C VAL A 102 -1.72 -2.58 -14.73
N GLU A 103 -2.13 -1.46 -15.32
CA GLU A 103 -1.62 -0.97 -16.59
C GLU A 103 -0.69 0.23 -16.41
N LYS A 104 0.28 0.37 -17.32
CA LYS A 104 1.18 1.53 -17.37
C LYS A 104 0.41 2.81 -17.66
N ASP A 105 0.81 3.90 -17.01
CA ASP A 105 0.32 5.27 -17.22
C ASP A 105 -1.20 5.44 -17.00
N LYS A 106 -1.84 4.54 -16.25
CA LYS A 106 -3.26 4.59 -15.90
C LYS A 106 -3.44 4.63 -14.39
N TRP A 107 -4.36 5.49 -13.94
CA TRP A 107 -4.79 5.50 -12.55
C TRP A 107 -5.57 4.23 -12.22
N MET A 108 -5.20 3.59 -11.13
CA MET A 108 -5.85 2.40 -10.56
C MET A 108 -5.91 2.57 -9.05
N HIS A 109 -7.07 2.35 -8.44
CA HIS A 109 -7.16 2.23 -6.99
C HIS A 109 -6.75 0.81 -6.61
N VAL A 110 -5.85 0.68 -5.64
CA VAL A 110 -5.36 -0.62 -5.17
C VAL A 110 -5.44 -0.66 -3.66
N ALA A 111 -5.86 -1.81 -3.13
CA ALA A 111 -5.86 -2.05 -1.70
C ALA A 111 -5.44 -3.47 -1.36
N VAL A 112 -4.89 -3.64 -0.16
CA VAL A 112 -4.69 -4.94 0.48
C VAL A 112 -5.28 -4.89 1.88
N THR A 113 -6.02 -5.94 2.24
CA THR A 113 -6.62 -6.09 3.56
C THR A 113 -6.17 -7.40 4.20
N GLY A 114 -6.18 -7.43 5.53
CA GLY A 114 -6.14 -8.64 6.33
C GLY A 114 -7.13 -8.51 7.49
N ASP A 115 -7.94 -9.54 7.75
CA ASP A 115 -8.93 -9.56 8.83
C ASP A 115 -8.59 -10.57 9.95
N GLY A 116 -7.45 -11.26 9.80
CA GLY A 116 -7.00 -12.35 10.69
C GLY A 116 -7.46 -13.74 10.24
N ASP A 117 -8.37 -13.85 9.27
CA ASP A 117 -8.82 -15.10 8.62
C ASP A 117 -8.40 -15.15 7.14
N LYS A 118 -8.49 -14.03 6.42
CA LYS A 118 -8.14 -13.88 5.02
C LYS A 118 -7.21 -12.70 4.76
N PHE A 119 -6.40 -12.83 3.72
CA PHE A 119 -5.88 -11.67 2.99
C PHE A 119 -6.70 -11.47 1.72
N LYS A 120 -6.99 -10.20 1.38
CA LYS A 120 -7.64 -9.85 0.11
C LYS A 120 -6.91 -8.70 -0.58
N ILE A 121 -6.81 -8.76 -1.91
CA ILE A 121 -6.31 -7.65 -2.73
C ILE A 121 -7.45 -7.14 -3.59
N TYR A 122 -7.60 -5.82 -3.63
CA TYR A 122 -8.61 -5.13 -4.42
C TYR A 122 -7.96 -4.27 -5.51
N ALA A 123 -8.60 -4.20 -6.68
CA ALA A 123 -8.28 -3.30 -7.77
C ALA A 123 -9.56 -2.62 -8.26
N ASP A 124 -9.58 -1.28 -8.30
CA ASP A 124 -10.76 -0.46 -8.62
C ASP A 124 -12.06 -0.90 -7.89
N GLY A 125 -11.90 -1.32 -6.63
CA GLY A 125 -13.00 -1.72 -5.76
C GLY A 125 -13.38 -3.20 -5.83
N GLU A 126 -12.90 -3.94 -6.83
CA GLU A 126 -13.19 -5.36 -7.00
C GLU A 126 -12.15 -6.23 -6.29
N ASN A 127 -12.59 -7.30 -5.60
CA ASN A 127 -11.69 -8.31 -5.03
C ASN A 127 -11.07 -9.14 -6.17
N VAL A 128 -9.75 -9.02 -6.35
CA VAL A 128 -8.99 -9.70 -7.42
C VAL A 128 -8.12 -10.85 -6.91
N ALA A 129 -8.03 -11.04 -5.59
CA ALA A 129 -7.35 -12.17 -4.97
C ALA A 129 -7.74 -12.34 -3.52
N GLU A 130 -7.90 -13.59 -3.08
CA GLU A 130 -8.15 -13.95 -1.69
C GLU A 130 -7.36 -15.22 -1.31
N THR A 131 -6.76 -15.22 -0.12
CA THR A 131 -6.05 -16.38 0.46
C THR A 131 -6.28 -16.46 1.97
N ASP A 132 -6.01 -17.64 2.55
CA ASP A 132 -6.00 -17.79 4.01
C ASP A 132 -4.91 -16.92 4.65
N PHE A 133 -5.27 -16.28 5.76
CA PHE A 133 -4.35 -15.46 6.54
C PHE A 133 -3.22 -16.30 7.10
N GLN A 134 -2.02 -15.72 7.12
CA GLN A 134 -0.84 -16.31 7.72
C GLN A 134 -0.14 -15.25 8.55
N GLU A 135 0.09 -15.54 9.82
CA GLU A 135 0.78 -14.64 10.74
C GLU A 135 2.21 -14.38 10.26
N THR A 136 2.56 -13.10 10.10
CA THR A 136 3.87 -12.69 9.63
C THR A 136 4.80 -12.35 10.80
N ARG A 137 6.10 -12.57 10.61
CA ARG A 137 7.13 -12.27 11.62
C ARG A 137 7.91 -11.01 11.26
N GLY A 138 8.46 -10.35 12.28
CA GLY A 138 9.43 -9.26 12.14
C GLY A 138 9.23 -8.13 13.15
N GLU A 139 10.21 -7.24 13.27
CA GLU A 139 10.10 -6.03 14.10
C GLU A 139 10.12 -4.82 13.17
N ASN A 140 8.95 -4.41 12.67
CA ASN A 140 8.84 -3.27 11.76
C ASN A 140 9.04 -1.96 12.53
N VAL A 141 10.05 -1.18 12.13
CA VAL A 141 10.43 0.07 12.81
C VAL A 141 10.38 1.29 11.90
N THR A 142 10.12 1.10 10.60
CA THR A 142 9.96 2.18 9.64
C THR A 142 9.14 1.66 8.45
N TYR A 143 8.45 2.53 7.73
CA TYR A 143 7.74 2.19 6.50
C TYR A 143 8.22 3.05 5.35
N ARG A 144 8.15 2.50 4.14
CA ARG A 144 8.43 3.22 2.90
C ARG A 144 7.34 3.05 1.88
N ILE A 145 7.11 4.13 1.15
CA ILE A 145 6.28 4.17 -0.05
C ILE A 145 7.20 4.58 -1.19
N GLY A 146 7.18 3.80 -2.27
CA GLY A 146 8.28 3.76 -3.23
C GLY A 146 9.50 3.03 -2.67
N GLY A 147 10.67 3.25 -3.28
CA GLY A 147 11.87 2.53 -2.88
C GLY A 147 13.14 2.99 -3.56
N THR A 148 14.26 2.49 -3.05
CA THR A 148 15.61 2.72 -3.59
C THR A 148 16.42 1.43 -3.51
N GLY A 149 17.46 1.29 -4.33
CA GLY A 149 18.46 0.23 -4.14
C GLY A 149 18.02 -1.21 -4.47
N GLY A 150 17.11 -1.40 -5.43
CA GLY A 150 16.83 -2.72 -6.03
C GLY A 150 15.35 -3.06 -6.21
N GLU A 151 14.47 -2.38 -5.48
CA GLU A 151 13.02 -2.50 -5.57
C GLU A 151 12.40 -1.09 -5.44
N THR A 152 12.12 -0.47 -6.58
CA THR A 152 11.74 0.94 -6.70
C THR A 152 10.47 1.09 -7.52
N PHE A 153 9.57 1.95 -7.06
CA PHE A 153 8.38 2.37 -7.81
C PHE A 153 8.73 3.62 -8.61
N ALA A 154 8.13 3.78 -9.79
CA ALA A 154 8.19 5.03 -10.52
C ALA A 154 6.81 5.38 -11.11
N GLY A 155 6.40 6.63 -10.92
CA GLY A 155 5.08 7.11 -11.33
C GLY A 155 4.45 8.02 -10.30
N LEU A 156 3.11 8.03 -10.26
CA LEU A 156 2.33 8.84 -9.35
C LEU A 156 1.64 7.98 -8.30
N MET A 157 1.57 8.49 -7.07
CA MET A 157 0.72 7.95 -6.01
C MET A 157 -0.12 9.07 -5.41
N ASP A 158 -1.37 8.77 -5.09
CA ASP A 158 -2.29 9.69 -4.45
C ASP A 158 -3.15 8.95 -3.43
N ASP A 159 -3.76 9.71 -2.54
CA ASP A 159 -4.77 9.25 -1.58
C ASP A 159 -4.41 7.95 -0.84
N TYR A 160 -3.16 7.89 -0.36
CA TYR A 160 -2.66 6.74 0.37
C TYR A 160 -3.26 6.74 1.78
N ALA A 161 -3.76 5.59 2.22
CA ALA A 161 -4.26 5.42 3.57
C ALA A 161 -3.87 4.07 4.15
N VAL A 162 -3.73 4.06 5.48
CA VAL A 162 -3.57 2.87 6.29
C VAL A 162 -4.63 2.90 7.38
N PHE A 163 -5.38 1.82 7.50
CA PHE A 163 -6.40 1.61 8.51
C PHE A 163 -6.00 0.42 9.40
N THR A 164 -6.27 0.54 10.70
CA THR A 164 -6.06 -0.51 11.71
C THR A 164 -7.25 -1.45 11.84
N ARG A 165 -7.97 -1.65 10.73
CA ARG A 165 -9.09 -2.57 10.60
C ARG A 165 -9.22 -3.06 9.17
N ASP A 166 -9.94 -4.17 8.98
CA ASP A 166 -10.39 -4.56 7.65
C ASP A 166 -11.46 -3.58 7.16
N LEU A 167 -11.39 -3.25 5.87
CA LEU A 167 -12.45 -2.57 5.15
C LEU A 167 -13.16 -3.61 4.28
N ASP A 168 -14.49 -3.59 4.29
CA ASP A 168 -15.30 -4.41 3.39
C ASP A 168 -15.38 -3.78 1.97
N GLU A 169 -15.99 -4.49 1.02
CA GLU A 169 -16.09 -4.03 -0.37
C GLU A 169 -16.80 -2.68 -0.53
N ASP A 170 -17.84 -2.42 0.27
CA ASP A 170 -18.57 -1.14 0.23
C ASP A 170 -17.68 0.00 0.73
N GLU A 171 -16.94 -0.25 1.83
CA GLU A 171 -15.98 0.72 2.38
C GLU A 171 -14.79 0.96 1.45
N ILE A 172 -14.28 -0.09 0.78
CA ILE A 172 -13.27 0.04 -0.28
C ILE A 172 -13.82 0.92 -1.42
N GLY A 173 -15.08 0.73 -1.81
CA GLY A 173 -15.75 1.58 -2.81
C GLY A 173 -15.83 3.04 -2.38
N LEU A 174 -16.08 3.32 -1.10
CA LEU A 174 -16.11 4.69 -0.56
C LEU A 174 -14.73 5.36 -0.59
N ILE A 175 -13.68 4.68 -0.11
CA ILE A 175 -12.33 5.28 -0.12
C ILE A 175 -11.79 5.48 -1.54
N MET A 176 -12.26 4.71 -2.53
CA MET A 176 -11.90 4.88 -3.93
C MET A 176 -12.37 6.24 -4.49
N GLU A 177 -13.50 6.76 -4.00
CA GLU A 177 -14.01 8.10 -4.34
C GLU A 177 -13.26 9.23 -3.61
N GLY A 178 -12.27 8.87 -2.78
CA GLY A 178 -11.44 9.76 -1.99
C GLY A 178 -11.57 9.44 -0.51
N VAL A 179 -10.45 9.18 0.18
CA VAL A 179 -10.42 8.84 1.61
C VAL A 179 -11.12 9.91 2.47
N GLU A 180 -11.04 11.18 2.07
CA GLU A 180 -11.72 12.29 2.76
C GLU A 180 -13.25 12.13 2.81
N THR A 181 -13.85 11.44 1.85
CA THR A 181 -15.30 11.17 1.82
C THR A 181 -15.72 10.10 2.85
N PHE A 182 -14.77 9.26 3.25
CA PHE A 182 -14.97 8.16 4.18
C PHE A 182 -14.83 8.58 5.65
N LEU A 183 -13.94 9.52 5.96
CA LEU A 183 -13.68 9.95 7.35
C LEU A 183 -14.93 10.44 8.12
N PRO A 184 -15.89 11.17 7.52
CA PRO A 184 -17.11 11.60 8.22
C PRO A 184 -18.07 10.45 8.57
N VAL A 185 -17.95 9.30 7.90
CA VAL A 185 -18.81 8.13 8.11
C VAL A 185 -18.16 7.06 9.00
N GLU A 186 -16.99 7.32 9.57
CA GLU A 186 -16.32 6.48 10.57
C GLU A 186 -16.44 7.01 12.01
N PRO A 187 -17.45 6.59 12.81
CA PRO A 187 -17.51 6.93 14.23
C PRO A 187 -16.41 6.27 15.08
N LYS A 188 -15.85 5.13 14.64
CA LYS A 188 -14.96 4.27 15.43
C LYS A 188 -13.48 4.24 14.96
N GLY A 189 -13.16 4.82 13.81
CA GLY A 189 -11.90 4.63 13.10
C GLY A 189 -11.04 5.89 12.94
N LYS A 190 -10.97 6.78 13.95
CA LYS A 190 -10.19 8.04 13.91
C LYS A 190 -8.66 7.89 13.67
N LEU A 191 -8.18 6.75 13.19
CA LEU A 191 -6.78 6.36 13.04
C LEU A 191 -6.32 6.30 11.57
N ALA A 192 -7.08 6.84 10.61
CA ALA A 192 -6.54 7.06 9.27
C ALA A 192 -5.31 7.98 9.36
N THR A 193 -4.12 7.45 9.07
CA THR A 193 -2.91 8.27 8.99
C THR A 193 -2.99 9.09 7.70
N GLN A 194 -3.37 10.36 7.81
CA GLN A 194 -3.79 11.16 6.65
C GLN A 194 -2.64 11.53 5.70
N TRP A 195 -2.82 11.21 4.41
CA TRP A 195 -2.08 11.79 3.28
C TRP A 195 -2.20 13.32 3.18
N ALA A 196 -3.29 13.88 3.67
CA ALA A 196 -3.50 15.33 3.74
C ALA A 196 -2.43 16.07 4.58
N ALA A 197 -1.81 15.41 5.57
CA ALA A 197 -0.74 16.01 6.37
C ALA A 197 0.61 16.12 5.60
N LEU A 198 0.78 15.34 4.52
CA LEU A 198 1.97 15.38 3.66
C LEU A 198 1.87 16.45 2.58
N LYS A 199 0.66 16.79 2.14
CA LYS A 199 0.35 17.86 1.18
C LYS A 199 0.40 19.22 1.92
N ARG A 200 1.59 19.83 2.03
CA ARG A 200 1.73 21.22 2.52
C ARG A 200 1.44 22.24 1.43
#